data_AF-A0A9D7EXZ3-F1
#
_entry.id   AF-A0A9D7EXZ3-F1
#
_cell.length_a   1.000
_cell.length_b   1.000
_cell.length_c   1.000
_cell.angle_alpha   90.00
_cell.angle_beta   90.00
_cell.angle_gamma   90.00
#
_symmetry.space_group_name_H-M   'P 1'
#
loop_
_entity.id
_entity.type
_entity.pdbx_description
1 polymer ?
#
loop_
_entity_poly.entity_id
_entity_poly.type
_entity_poly.pdbx_seq_one_letter_code
_entity_poly.pdbx_strand_id
1 'polypeptide(L)'
;MWYLAEGYLELLAGDHYAAGKTFFAAEQLIKNPALKEQLQLFKVVQQIYSLDTLNDSIEQLGYLIRRNKLFAKFDDLPDFLRDRFTKLYNDNGHPGKAFRSQYTYADLRMNPQEEVIKDLLAVAQKPSPNNLEMLLIKDEKGNTMTNALWDLWGTYYFQNYELEAALKLYQNIPTASWDDFGTFHPFRISINDCIHCPQERDTLDQYNRGELLETLIDLEYKAKAEIENNAIYYYRIGVALYNCSYFGHSWKAMDYFRSGSTWDRLGSGDVQPYRRAPYGNKEVLNVGRAMYYLEKARLQAKNPELAARATFMAAKCERLLWYMNEAYKPPPCCNEIPPLPGEFATNYRRLKEDYSNTKFYQEVLKECQYFRAYALK
;
A
#
# COMPACT_ATOMS: atom_id res chain seq x y z
N MET A 1 -30.58 -39.59 17.20
CA MET A 1 -29.31 -39.15 17.80
C MET A 1 -28.16 -40.01 17.30
N TRP A 2 -28.22 -41.35 17.40
CA TRP A 2 -27.19 -42.25 16.86
C TRP A 2 -26.87 -42.02 15.37
N TYR A 3 -27.88 -41.94 14.50
CA TYR A 3 -27.66 -41.59 13.08
C TYR A 3 -26.97 -40.22 12.86
N LEU A 4 -27.16 -39.24 13.75
CA LEU A 4 -26.44 -37.96 13.62
C LEU A 4 -24.97 -38.11 14.00
N ALA A 5 -24.68 -38.88 15.06
CA ALA A 5 -23.32 -39.16 15.48
C ALA A 5 -22.58 -40.00 14.43
N GLU A 6 -23.23 -41.03 13.88
CA GLU A 6 -22.70 -41.86 12.80
C GLU A 6 -22.37 -41.03 11.55
N GLY A 7 -23.32 -40.25 11.04
CA GLY A 7 -23.09 -39.43 9.85
C GLY A 7 -22.02 -38.36 10.07
N TYR A 8 -21.90 -37.83 11.29
CA TYR A 8 -20.82 -36.91 11.65
C TYR A 8 -19.44 -37.59 11.67
N LEU A 9 -19.34 -38.81 12.19
CA LEU A 9 -18.10 -39.58 12.16
C LEU A 9 -17.70 -39.97 10.73
N GLU A 10 -18.66 -40.37 9.89
CA GLU A 10 -18.43 -40.62 8.46
C GLU A 10 -17.92 -39.36 7.74
N LEU A 11 -18.50 -38.20 8.06
CA LEU A 11 -18.07 -36.91 7.52
C LEU A 11 -16.62 -36.58 7.92
N LEU A 12 -16.26 -36.79 9.19
CA LEU A 12 -14.89 -36.58 9.68
C LEU A 12 -13.89 -37.58 9.09
N ALA A 13 -14.34 -38.80 8.78
CA ALA A 13 -13.53 -39.82 8.10
C ALA A 13 -13.32 -39.51 6.60
N GLY A 14 -13.98 -38.48 6.05
CA GLY A 14 -13.91 -38.10 4.64
C GLY A 14 -14.84 -38.89 3.72
N ASP A 15 -15.68 -39.78 4.25
CA ASP A 15 -16.68 -40.49 3.46
C ASP A 15 -17.95 -39.65 3.30
N HIS A 16 -17.86 -38.64 2.44
CA HIS A 16 -18.94 -37.70 2.18
C HIS A 16 -20.19 -38.38 1.58
N TYR A 17 -20.03 -39.51 0.89
CA TYR A 17 -21.16 -40.23 0.31
C TYR A 17 -21.95 -40.99 1.38
N ALA A 18 -21.25 -41.73 2.26
CA ALA A 18 -21.87 -42.40 3.40
C ALA A 18 -22.55 -41.40 4.33
N ALA A 19 -21.84 -40.33 4.71
CA ALA A 19 -22.38 -39.26 5.55
C ALA A 19 -23.69 -38.69 4.97
N GLY A 20 -23.76 -38.49 3.65
CA GLY A 20 -24.96 -37.99 2.98
C GLY A 20 -26.16 -38.94 3.08
N LYS A 21 -25.94 -40.25 2.93
CA LYS A 21 -26.98 -41.27 3.13
C LYS A 21 -27.46 -41.29 4.58
N THR A 22 -26.53 -41.26 5.52
CA THR A 22 -26.83 -41.31 6.95
C THR A 22 -27.59 -40.07 7.40
N PHE A 23 -27.22 -38.89 6.89
CA PHE A 23 -27.96 -37.64 7.12
C PHE A 23 -29.36 -37.65 6.49
N PHE A 24 -29.54 -38.25 5.31
CA PHE A 24 -30.86 -38.42 4.70
C PHE A 24 -31.75 -39.33 5.55
N ALA A 25 -31.22 -40.45 6.04
CA ALA A 25 -31.94 -41.33 6.95
C ALA A 25 -32.30 -40.63 8.27
N ALA A 26 -31.36 -39.87 8.84
CA ALA A 26 -31.58 -39.10 10.07
C ALA A 26 -32.72 -38.08 9.92
N GLU A 27 -32.83 -37.43 8.75
CA GLU A 27 -33.86 -36.41 8.48
C GLU A 27 -35.29 -36.94 8.64
N GLN A 28 -35.52 -38.19 8.22
CA GLN A 28 -36.84 -38.82 8.30
C GLN A 28 -37.25 -39.17 9.74
N LEU A 29 -36.28 -39.30 10.65
CA LEU A 29 -36.49 -39.78 12.02
C LEU A 29 -36.55 -38.63 13.04
N ILE A 30 -35.90 -37.50 12.74
CA ILE A 30 -35.75 -36.41 13.70
C ILE A 30 -36.99 -35.52 13.75
N LYS A 31 -37.63 -35.46 14.92
CA LYS A 31 -38.74 -34.53 15.22
C LYS A 31 -38.30 -33.32 16.05
N ASN A 32 -37.29 -33.49 16.90
CA ASN A 32 -36.80 -32.43 17.80
C ASN A 32 -36.18 -31.26 17.00
N PRO A 33 -36.60 -30.00 17.22
CA PRO A 33 -36.10 -28.84 16.48
C PRO A 33 -34.59 -28.61 16.57
N ALA A 34 -33.98 -28.82 17.75
CA ALA A 34 -32.54 -28.64 17.94
C ALA A 34 -31.74 -29.69 17.15
N LEU A 35 -32.19 -30.94 17.14
CA LEU A 35 -31.56 -32.00 16.34
C LEU A 35 -31.76 -31.77 14.83
N LYS A 36 -32.87 -31.15 14.41
CA LYS A 36 -33.04 -30.74 13.00
C LYS A 36 -32.03 -29.66 12.62
N GLU A 37 -31.83 -28.66 13.48
CA GLU A 37 -30.84 -27.61 13.22
C GLU A 37 -29.42 -28.18 13.17
N GLN A 38 -29.07 -29.07 14.10
CA GLN A 38 -27.78 -29.75 14.10
C GLN A 38 -27.55 -30.56 12.82
N LEU A 39 -28.57 -31.30 12.34
CA LEU A 39 -28.50 -31.98 11.05
C LEU A 39 -28.26 -31.01 9.89
N GLN A 40 -28.95 -29.87 9.88
CA GLN A 40 -28.76 -28.86 8.83
C GLN A 40 -27.34 -28.26 8.87
N LEU A 41 -26.78 -28.05 10.07
CA LEU A 41 -25.39 -27.63 10.23
C LEU A 41 -24.43 -28.68 9.62
N PHE A 42 -24.61 -29.96 9.93
CA PHE A 42 -23.77 -31.03 9.37
C PHE A 42 -23.86 -31.13 7.84
N LYS A 43 -25.06 -30.95 7.28
CA LYS A 43 -25.24 -30.87 5.83
C LYS A 43 -24.52 -29.67 5.21
N VAL A 44 -24.52 -28.51 5.87
CA VAL A 44 -23.74 -27.34 5.41
C VAL A 44 -22.25 -27.64 5.46
N VAL A 45 -21.74 -28.21 6.55
CA VAL A 45 -20.33 -28.59 6.68
C VAL A 45 -19.94 -29.59 5.59
N GLN A 46 -20.77 -30.59 5.31
CA GLN A 46 -20.58 -31.53 4.21
C GLN A 46 -20.53 -30.84 2.84
N GLN A 47 -21.40 -29.86 2.59
CA GLN A 47 -21.35 -29.06 1.37
C GLN A 47 -20.02 -28.32 1.23
N ILE A 48 -19.49 -27.72 2.32
CA ILE A 48 -18.18 -27.06 2.31
C ILE A 48 -17.06 -28.06 1.98
N TYR A 49 -17.09 -29.26 2.58
CA TYR A 49 -16.11 -30.30 2.28
C TYR A 49 -16.13 -30.75 0.81
N SER A 50 -17.33 -30.79 0.19
CA SER A 50 -17.48 -31.17 -1.22
C SER A 50 -16.94 -30.14 -2.23
N LEU A 51 -16.46 -28.98 -1.77
CA LEU A 51 -15.82 -27.98 -2.64
C LEU A 51 -14.39 -28.43 -2.97
N ASP A 52 -14.21 -29.37 -3.90
CA ASP A 52 -12.92 -30.03 -4.18
C ASP A 52 -12.24 -29.59 -5.49
N THR A 53 -13.02 -29.26 -6.51
CA THR A 53 -12.53 -28.98 -7.87
C THR A 53 -13.00 -27.61 -8.32
N LEU A 54 -12.07 -26.71 -8.63
CA LEU A 54 -12.45 -25.34 -8.98
C LEU A 54 -13.18 -25.30 -10.32
N ASN A 55 -14.42 -24.81 -10.32
CA ASN A 55 -15.22 -24.47 -11.50
C ASN A 55 -16.38 -23.54 -11.08
N ASP A 56 -17.08 -22.97 -12.07
CA ASP A 56 -18.19 -22.05 -11.82
C ASP A 56 -19.32 -22.66 -10.97
N SER A 57 -19.57 -23.98 -11.08
CA SER A 57 -20.60 -24.66 -10.28
C SER A 57 -20.22 -24.74 -8.81
N ILE A 58 -18.94 -24.99 -8.50
CA ILE A 58 -18.41 -25.02 -7.13
C ILE A 58 -18.37 -23.62 -6.52
N GLU A 59 -17.98 -22.59 -7.29
CA GLU A 59 -18.06 -21.20 -6.84
C GLU A 59 -19.52 -20.77 -6.59
N GLN A 60 -20.46 -21.19 -7.43
CA GLN A 60 -21.89 -20.95 -7.23
C GLN A 60 -22.44 -21.67 -5.99
N LEU A 61 -22.02 -22.91 -5.73
CA LEU A 61 -22.36 -23.62 -4.48
C LEU A 61 -21.83 -22.85 -3.26
N GLY A 62 -20.58 -22.38 -3.31
CA GLY A 62 -20.01 -21.51 -2.29
C GLY A 62 -20.84 -20.25 -2.03
N TYR A 63 -21.30 -19.59 -3.09
CA TYR A 63 -22.19 -18.43 -2.99
C TYR A 63 -23.53 -18.79 -2.33
N LEU A 64 -24.13 -19.94 -2.67
CA LEU A 64 -25.37 -20.41 -2.06
C LEU A 64 -25.20 -20.76 -0.57
N ILE A 65 -24.07 -21.38 -0.19
CA ILE A 65 -23.74 -21.68 1.22
C ILE A 65 -23.73 -20.39 2.05
N ARG A 66 -23.13 -19.30 1.55
CA ARG A 66 -23.10 -18.00 2.24
C ARG A 66 -24.48 -17.41 2.52
N ARG A 67 -25.49 -17.80 1.74
CA ARG A 67 -26.89 -17.35 1.91
C ARG A 67 -27.69 -18.24 2.85
N ASN A 68 -27.11 -19.34 3.32
CA ASN A 68 -27.77 -20.20 4.29
C ASN A 68 -27.92 -19.44 5.63
N LYS A 69 -29.11 -19.49 6.23
CA LYS A 69 -29.41 -18.84 7.52
C LYS A 69 -28.47 -19.26 8.65
N LEU A 70 -27.90 -20.47 8.59
CA LEU A 70 -26.97 -20.98 9.58
C LEU A 70 -25.59 -20.30 9.49
N PHE A 71 -25.24 -19.78 8.32
CA PHE A 71 -23.95 -19.12 8.08
C PHE A 71 -23.79 -17.84 8.91
N ALA A 72 -24.88 -17.12 9.17
CA ALA A 72 -24.90 -15.97 10.06
C ALA A 72 -25.08 -16.34 11.55
N LYS A 73 -25.42 -17.61 11.85
CA LYS A 73 -25.68 -18.09 13.21
C LYS A 73 -24.43 -18.72 13.85
N PHE A 74 -23.60 -19.39 13.05
CA PHE A 74 -22.40 -20.09 13.51
C PHE A 74 -21.15 -19.45 12.94
N ASP A 75 -20.38 -18.78 13.80
CA ASP A 75 -19.23 -17.95 13.42
C ASP A 75 -18.09 -18.75 12.73
N ASP A 76 -17.98 -20.05 13.03
CA ASP A 76 -16.97 -20.94 12.43
C ASP A 76 -17.25 -21.28 10.96
N LEU A 77 -18.50 -21.20 10.49
CA LEU A 77 -18.86 -21.53 9.09
C LEU A 77 -18.27 -20.53 8.09
N PRO A 78 -18.34 -19.20 8.32
CA PRO A 78 -17.58 -18.23 7.56
C PRO A 78 -16.09 -18.53 7.43
N ASP A 79 -15.42 -18.80 8.55
CA ASP A 79 -13.99 -19.09 8.56
C ASP A 79 -13.67 -20.37 7.79
N PHE A 80 -14.43 -21.45 8.03
CA PHE A 80 -14.22 -22.73 7.36
C PHE A 80 -14.44 -22.63 5.84
N LEU A 81 -15.48 -21.92 5.39
CA LEU A 81 -15.71 -21.70 3.96
C LEU A 81 -14.58 -20.86 3.33
N ARG A 82 -14.12 -19.81 4.03
CA ARG A 82 -13.01 -18.97 3.57
C ARG A 82 -11.74 -19.78 3.43
N ASP A 83 -11.38 -20.57 4.43
CA ASP A 83 -10.18 -21.42 4.40
C ASP A 83 -10.23 -22.43 3.26
N ARG A 84 -11.41 -23.03 3.04
CA ARG A 84 -11.60 -23.97 1.93
C ARG A 84 -11.38 -23.31 0.57
N PHE A 85 -11.99 -22.15 0.34
CA PHE A 85 -11.80 -21.42 -0.92
C PHE A 85 -10.39 -20.86 -1.08
N THR A 86 -9.76 -20.36 -0.01
CA THR A 86 -8.37 -19.91 -0.06
C THR A 86 -7.45 -21.02 -0.51
N LYS A 87 -7.59 -22.23 0.06
CA LYS A 87 -6.81 -23.39 -0.39
C LYS A 87 -7.12 -23.71 -1.86
N LEU A 88 -8.39 -23.82 -2.23
CA LEU A 88 -8.80 -24.18 -3.58
C LEU A 88 -8.27 -23.18 -4.63
N TYR A 89 -8.34 -21.88 -4.34
CA TYR A 89 -7.81 -20.84 -5.22
C TYR A 89 -6.30 -20.86 -5.33
N ASN A 90 -5.57 -21.06 -4.22
CA ASN A 90 -4.12 -21.19 -4.26
C ASN A 90 -3.66 -22.41 -5.07
N ASP A 91 -4.30 -23.56 -4.86
CA ASP A 91 -3.98 -24.80 -5.58
C ASP A 91 -4.25 -24.70 -7.10
N ASN A 92 -5.09 -23.73 -7.53
CA ASN A 92 -5.46 -23.50 -8.92
C ASN A 92 -4.90 -22.18 -9.50
N GLY A 93 -3.93 -21.54 -8.85
CA GLY A 93 -3.24 -20.37 -9.40
C GLY A 93 -4.05 -19.07 -9.41
N HIS A 94 -4.97 -18.89 -8.45
CA HIS A 94 -5.78 -17.68 -8.27
C HIS A 94 -5.44 -16.93 -6.97
N PRO A 95 -4.24 -16.32 -6.86
CA PRO A 95 -3.77 -15.67 -5.63
C PRO A 95 -4.63 -14.45 -5.24
N GLY A 96 -5.23 -13.76 -6.21
CA GLY A 96 -6.16 -12.65 -6.01
C GLY A 96 -7.46 -13.10 -5.34
N LYS A 97 -8.10 -14.14 -5.89
CA LYS A 97 -9.31 -14.74 -5.30
C LYS A 97 -9.03 -15.33 -3.92
N ALA A 98 -7.88 -16.00 -3.75
CA ALA A 98 -7.44 -16.55 -2.47
C ALA A 98 -7.29 -15.45 -1.41
N PHE A 99 -6.62 -14.34 -1.77
CA PHE A 99 -6.46 -13.18 -0.91
C PHE A 99 -7.81 -12.57 -0.51
N ARG A 100 -8.73 -12.34 -1.46
CA ARG A 100 -10.04 -11.74 -1.18
C ARG A 100 -10.99 -12.66 -0.40
N SER A 101 -10.64 -13.94 -0.26
CA SER A 101 -11.34 -14.86 0.64
C SER A 101 -10.97 -14.63 2.11
N GLN A 102 -9.83 -14.00 2.41
CA GLN A 102 -9.34 -13.80 3.79
C GLN A 102 -9.23 -12.33 4.17
N TYR A 103 -8.95 -11.47 3.19
CA TYR A 103 -8.53 -10.09 3.42
C TYR A 103 -9.30 -9.11 2.51
N THR A 104 -9.32 -7.85 2.93
CA THR A 104 -9.97 -6.75 2.23
C THR A 104 -9.06 -6.12 1.17
N TYR A 105 -9.65 -5.36 0.23
CA TYR A 105 -8.85 -4.49 -0.63
C TYR A 105 -8.01 -3.48 0.17
N ALA A 106 -8.52 -3.01 1.32
CA ALA A 106 -7.78 -2.13 2.21
C ALA A 106 -6.51 -2.78 2.77
N ASP A 107 -6.55 -4.08 3.07
CA ASP A 107 -5.40 -4.83 3.55
C ASP A 107 -4.34 -5.02 2.45
N LEU A 108 -4.77 -5.13 1.17
CA LEU A 108 -3.84 -5.24 0.03
C LEU A 108 -3.07 -3.94 -0.20
N ARG A 109 -3.72 -2.79 0.04
CA ARG A 109 -3.15 -1.46 -0.19
C ARG A 109 -1.91 -1.16 0.66
N MET A 110 -1.73 -1.83 1.80
CA MET A 110 -0.59 -1.61 2.70
C MET A 110 0.72 -2.20 2.15
N ASN A 111 0.66 -3.29 1.40
CA ASN A 111 1.81 -3.83 0.68
C ASN A 111 1.32 -4.61 -0.56
N PRO A 112 1.11 -3.90 -1.68
CA PRO A 112 0.48 -4.46 -2.85
C PRO A 112 1.33 -5.57 -3.47
N GLN A 113 0.70 -6.69 -3.84
CA GLN A 113 1.37 -7.81 -4.51
C GLN A 113 0.91 -7.87 -5.96
N GLU A 114 1.86 -7.77 -6.89
CA GLU A 114 1.59 -7.68 -8.32
C GLU A 114 0.71 -8.84 -8.83
N GLU A 115 1.03 -10.08 -8.44
CA GLU A 115 0.29 -11.27 -8.86
C GLU A 115 -1.15 -11.31 -8.31
N VAL A 116 -1.37 -10.78 -7.10
CA VAL A 116 -2.71 -10.65 -6.50
C VAL A 116 -3.53 -9.61 -7.27
N ILE A 117 -2.91 -8.49 -7.65
CA ILE A 117 -3.58 -7.42 -8.41
C ILE A 117 -3.96 -7.91 -9.81
N LYS A 118 -3.02 -8.57 -10.51
CA LYS A 118 -3.25 -9.14 -11.85
C LYS A 118 -4.41 -10.14 -11.87
N ASP A 119 -4.43 -11.09 -10.93
CA ASP A 119 -5.51 -12.08 -10.83
C ASP A 119 -6.87 -11.39 -10.56
N LEU A 120 -6.92 -10.41 -9.67
CA LEU A 120 -8.16 -9.66 -9.41
C LEU A 120 -8.61 -8.80 -10.60
N LEU A 121 -7.68 -8.19 -11.35
CA LEU A 121 -8.00 -7.45 -12.56
C LEU A 121 -8.56 -8.38 -13.65
N ALA A 122 -7.97 -9.55 -13.83
CA ALA A 122 -8.47 -10.55 -14.78
C ALA A 122 -9.93 -10.95 -14.46
N VAL A 123 -10.26 -11.11 -13.17
CA VAL A 123 -11.64 -11.36 -12.73
C VAL A 123 -12.53 -10.13 -12.98
N ALA A 124 -12.06 -8.93 -12.66
CA ALA A 124 -12.83 -7.69 -12.83
C ALA A 124 -13.10 -7.31 -14.29
N GLN A 125 -12.29 -7.81 -15.21
CA GLN A 125 -12.42 -7.59 -16.66
C GLN A 125 -13.15 -8.73 -17.38
N LYS A 126 -13.50 -9.82 -16.68
CA LYS A 126 -14.29 -10.91 -17.24
C LYS A 126 -15.63 -10.36 -17.75
N PRO A 127 -16.12 -10.75 -18.95
CA PRO A 127 -17.40 -10.25 -19.47
C PRO A 127 -18.61 -10.64 -18.61
N SER A 128 -18.53 -11.81 -17.96
CA SER A 128 -19.59 -12.34 -17.10
C SER A 128 -18.98 -13.05 -15.88
N PRO A 129 -18.53 -12.29 -14.87
CA PRO A 129 -18.10 -12.87 -13.59
C PRO A 129 -19.30 -13.50 -12.88
N ASN A 130 -19.07 -14.64 -12.24
CA ASN A 130 -20.12 -15.31 -11.48
C ASN A 130 -20.40 -14.56 -10.15
N ASN A 131 -21.45 -14.98 -9.43
CA ASN A 131 -21.88 -14.30 -8.21
C ASN A 131 -20.79 -14.23 -7.13
N LEU A 132 -19.94 -15.26 -7.02
CA LEU A 132 -18.87 -15.29 -6.05
C LEU A 132 -17.75 -14.35 -6.46
N GLU A 133 -17.31 -14.41 -7.72
CA GLU A 133 -16.33 -13.49 -8.31
C GLU A 133 -16.74 -12.03 -8.12
N MET A 134 -18.01 -11.70 -8.36
CA MET A 134 -18.57 -10.36 -8.13
C MET A 134 -18.40 -9.87 -6.69
N LEU A 135 -18.45 -10.75 -5.69
CA LEU A 135 -18.19 -10.35 -4.30
C LEU A 135 -16.70 -10.04 -4.05
N LEU A 136 -15.80 -10.72 -4.76
CA LEU A 136 -14.36 -10.56 -4.58
C LEU A 136 -13.85 -9.23 -5.19
N ILE A 137 -14.45 -8.79 -6.29
CA ILE A 137 -14.04 -7.58 -7.03
C ILE A 137 -14.80 -6.31 -6.65
N LYS A 138 -15.70 -6.36 -5.65
CA LYS A 138 -16.41 -5.19 -5.15
C LYS A 138 -15.71 -4.55 -3.95
N ASP A 139 -15.79 -3.23 -3.87
CA ASP A 139 -15.42 -2.46 -2.69
C ASP A 139 -16.51 -2.51 -1.62
N GLU A 140 -16.25 -1.86 -0.48
CA GLU A 140 -17.20 -1.79 0.65
C GLU A 140 -18.52 -1.06 0.29
N LYS A 141 -18.53 -0.27 -0.79
CA LYS A 141 -19.70 0.45 -1.30
C LYS A 141 -20.44 -0.35 -2.38
N GLY A 142 -19.93 -1.52 -2.77
CA GLY A 142 -20.52 -2.39 -3.78
C GLY A 142 -20.16 -2.06 -5.23
N ASN A 143 -19.22 -1.13 -5.45
CA ASN A 143 -18.69 -0.77 -6.78
C ASN A 143 -17.57 -1.72 -7.20
N THR A 144 -17.47 -2.01 -8.49
CA THR A 144 -16.36 -2.80 -9.02
C THR A 144 -15.04 -2.03 -8.87
N MET A 145 -14.01 -2.71 -8.37
CA MET A 145 -12.71 -2.13 -8.05
C MET A 145 -11.76 -2.01 -9.26
N THR A 146 -12.22 -2.11 -10.51
CA THR A 146 -11.34 -2.16 -11.69
C THR A 146 -10.36 -0.97 -11.73
N ASN A 147 -10.86 0.26 -11.62
CA ASN A 147 -10.00 1.45 -11.62
C ASN A 147 -9.11 1.51 -10.39
N ALA A 148 -9.62 1.08 -9.22
CA ALA A 148 -8.84 1.04 -7.99
C ALA A 148 -7.68 0.03 -8.07
N LEU A 149 -7.88 -1.11 -8.73
CA LEU A 149 -6.83 -2.10 -8.96
C LEU A 149 -5.77 -1.59 -9.96
N TRP A 150 -6.17 -0.86 -11.01
CA TRP A 150 -5.21 -0.18 -11.90
C TRP A 150 -4.41 0.90 -11.17
N ASP A 151 -5.07 1.72 -10.35
CA ASP A 151 -4.44 2.76 -9.51
C ASP A 151 -3.44 2.13 -8.53
N LEU A 152 -3.83 1.03 -7.89
CA LEU A 152 -2.98 0.26 -6.99
C LEU A 152 -1.74 -0.31 -7.71
N TRP A 153 -1.92 -0.85 -8.92
CA TRP A 153 -0.82 -1.39 -9.71
C TRP A 153 0.12 -0.29 -10.21
N GLY A 154 -0.42 0.82 -10.69
CA GLY A 154 0.37 1.98 -11.09
C GLY A 154 1.16 2.54 -9.90
N THR A 155 0.54 2.63 -8.73
CA THR A 155 1.21 3.08 -7.49
C THR A 155 2.35 2.13 -7.09
N TYR A 156 2.18 0.81 -7.22
CA TYR A 156 3.23 -0.17 -6.96
C TYR A 156 4.50 0.10 -7.78
N TYR A 157 4.36 0.37 -9.08
CA TYR A 157 5.51 0.76 -9.92
C TYR A 157 6.04 2.16 -9.58
N PHE A 158 5.16 3.08 -9.19
CA PHE A 158 5.57 4.42 -8.80
C PHE A 158 6.43 4.41 -7.52
N GLN A 159 6.09 3.56 -6.53
CA GLN A 159 6.91 3.32 -5.33
C GLN A 159 8.33 2.86 -5.67
N ASN A 160 8.49 2.06 -6.72
CA ASN A 160 9.79 1.56 -7.17
C ASN A 160 10.50 2.54 -8.13
N TYR A 161 9.85 3.68 -8.46
CA TYR A 161 10.30 4.71 -9.41
C TYR A 161 10.40 4.21 -10.86
N GLU A 162 9.48 3.33 -11.24
CA GLU A 162 9.32 2.89 -12.62
C GLU A 162 8.23 3.75 -13.28
N LEU A 163 8.56 5.02 -13.53
CA LEU A 163 7.59 6.07 -13.87
C LEU A 163 6.79 5.76 -15.14
N GLU A 164 7.45 5.34 -16.20
CA GLU A 164 6.82 5.03 -17.48
C GLU A 164 5.93 3.78 -17.39
N ALA A 165 6.36 2.77 -16.62
CA ALA A 165 5.55 1.58 -16.36
C ALA A 165 4.30 1.93 -15.54
N ALA A 166 4.45 2.76 -14.51
CA ALA A 166 3.34 3.28 -13.73
C ALA A 166 2.37 4.06 -14.61
N LEU A 167 2.85 5.01 -15.43
CA LEU A 167 2.00 5.83 -16.28
C LEU A 167 1.19 4.98 -17.27
N LYS A 168 1.82 3.96 -17.87
CA LYS A 168 1.14 3.03 -18.77
C LYS A 168 -0.03 2.30 -18.10
N LEU A 169 0.08 1.98 -16.81
CA LEU A 169 -1.01 1.37 -16.05
C LEU A 169 -2.12 2.39 -15.76
N TYR A 170 -1.76 3.61 -15.35
CA TYR A 170 -2.72 4.71 -15.12
C TYR A 170 -3.55 5.05 -16.36
N GLN A 171 -2.98 4.90 -17.56
CA GLN A 171 -3.70 5.10 -18.82
C GLN A 171 -4.86 4.11 -19.07
N ASN A 172 -4.96 3.03 -18.28
CA ASN A 172 -6.14 2.14 -18.30
C ASN A 172 -7.32 2.69 -17.49
N ILE A 173 -7.10 3.74 -16.71
CA ILE A 173 -8.14 4.48 -15.98
C ILE A 173 -8.55 5.66 -16.86
N PRO A 174 -9.85 5.93 -17.06
CA PRO A 174 -10.29 7.14 -17.74
C PRO A 174 -9.68 8.38 -17.07
N THR A 175 -9.08 9.28 -17.86
CA THR A 175 -8.41 10.49 -17.33
C THR A 175 -9.32 11.33 -16.44
N ALA A 176 -10.61 11.40 -16.76
CA ALA A 176 -11.61 12.10 -15.94
C ALA A 176 -11.82 11.51 -14.53
N SER A 177 -11.34 10.29 -14.28
CA SER A 177 -11.40 9.60 -12.99
C SER A 177 -10.05 9.57 -12.26
N TRP A 178 -9.00 10.21 -12.77
CA TRP A 178 -7.70 10.21 -12.09
C TRP A 178 -7.75 10.94 -10.74
N ASP A 179 -8.54 12.00 -10.64
CA ASP A 179 -8.73 12.78 -9.41
C ASP A 179 -9.46 12.01 -8.31
N ASP A 180 -10.22 10.95 -8.66
CA ASP A 180 -10.91 10.08 -7.69
C ASP A 180 -9.91 9.39 -6.73
N PHE A 181 -8.65 9.29 -7.16
CA PHE A 181 -7.55 8.69 -6.40
C PHE A 181 -6.69 9.71 -5.64
N GLY A 182 -7.11 10.98 -5.66
CA GLY A 182 -6.52 12.07 -4.90
C GLY A 182 -5.62 12.98 -5.73
N THR A 183 -5.47 14.20 -5.24
CA THR A 183 -4.59 15.22 -5.78
C THR A 183 -3.54 15.63 -4.75
N PHE A 184 -2.35 16.02 -5.23
CA PHE A 184 -1.16 16.20 -4.42
C PHE A 184 -0.40 17.47 -4.81
N HIS A 185 0.45 17.95 -3.89
CA HIS A 185 1.30 19.13 -4.10
C HIS A 185 2.79 18.79 -3.87
N PRO A 186 3.36 17.88 -4.67
CA PRO A 186 4.68 17.32 -4.39
C PRO A 186 5.81 18.31 -4.64
N PHE A 187 5.61 19.34 -5.45
CA PHE A 187 6.66 20.32 -5.76
C PHE A 187 6.79 21.45 -4.72
N ARG A 188 5.93 21.49 -3.68
CA ARG A 188 5.96 22.53 -2.65
C ARG A 188 7.16 22.34 -1.71
N ILE A 189 7.94 23.39 -1.51
CA ILE A 189 9.07 23.35 -0.58
C ILE A 189 8.60 23.77 0.81
N SER A 190 9.02 23.05 1.83
CA SER A 190 8.86 23.44 3.24
C SER A 190 10.19 23.28 3.98
N ILE A 191 10.56 24.29 4.77
CA ILE A 191 11.72 24.19 5.66
C ILE A 191 11.40 23.18 6.76
N ASN A 192 10.26 23.38 7.41
CA ASN A 192 9.74 22.50 8.45
C ASN A 192 8.84 21.42 7.83
N ASP A 193 9.18 20.16 8.10
CA ASP A 193 8.35 19.03 7.70
C ASP A 193 7.02 19.08 8.44
N CYS A 194 5.93 18.85 7.72
CA CYS A 194 4.61 18.82 8.31
C CYS A 194 3.67 17.96 7.48
N ILE A 195 3.17 16.88 8.08
CA ILE A 195 2.40 15.84 7.40
C ILE A 195 0.91 16.20 7.32
N HIS A 196 0.39 16.92 8.32
CA HIS A 196 -1.04 17.22 8.48
C HIS A 196 -1.40 18.70 8.38
N CYS A 197 -0.55 19.53 7.77
CA CYS A 197 -0.84 20.96 7.67
C CYS A 197 -1.95 21.23 6.66
N PRO A 198 -2.85 22.18 6.95
CA PRO A 198 -3.74 22.76 5.95
C PRO A 198 -2.89 23.26 4.78
N GLN A 199 -3.16 22.75 3.58
CA GLN A 199 -2.61 23.29 2.36
C GLN A 199 -3.63 24.33 1.88
N GLU A 200 -3.22 25.60 1.78
CA GLU A 200 -4.07 26.65 1.24
C GLU A 200 -4.42 26.29 -0.22
N ARG A 201 -5.71 26.12 -0.51
CA ARG A 201 -6.19 25.55 -1.77
C ARG A 201 -6.04 26.49 -2.98
N ASP A 202 -5.92 27.79 -2.74
CA ASP A 202 -6.18 28.79 -3.79
C ASP A 202 -4.94 29.22 -4.58
N THR A 203 -3.74 28.69 -4.29
CA THR A 203 -2.49 29.16 -4.94
C THR A 203 -1.52 28.06 -5.38
N LEU A 204 -1.87 26.77 -5.25
CA LEU A 204 -0.93 25.68 -5.46
C LEU A 204 -1.39 24.75 -6.58
N ASP A 205 -0.51 24.49 -7.55
CA ASP A 205 -0.72 23.48 -8.59
C ASP A 205 -0.95 22.11 -7.93
N GLN A 206 -2.12 21.52 -8.20
CA GLN A 206 -2.49 20.17 -7.80
C GLN A 206 -2.23 19.21 -8.94
N TYR A 207 -1.76 18.01 -8.59
CA TYR A 207 -1.51 16.94 -9.54
C TYR A 207 -2.20 15.68 -9.04
N ASN A 208 -3.01 15.03 -9.85
CA ASN A 208 -3.31 13.63 -9.63
C ASN A 208 -2.07 12.76 -9.96
N ARG A 209 -2.14 11.45 -9.71
CA ARG A 209 -0.97 10.56 -9.90
C ARG A 209 -0.55 10.47 -11.37
N GLY A 210 -1.48 10.45 -12.31
CA GLY A 210 -1.17 10.40 -13.74
C GLY A 210 -0.44 11.66 -14.21
N GLU A 211 -0.96 12.84 -13.89
CA GLU A 211 -0.32 14.13 -14.18
C GLU A 211 1.04 14.28 -13.50
N LEU A 212 1.17 13.78 -12.26
CA LEU A 212 2.44 13.78 -11.54
C LEU A 212 3.48 12.90 -12.24
N LEU A 213 3.10 11.70 -12.68
CA LEU A 213 3.98 10.80 -13.44
C LEU A 213 4.42 11.45 -14.76
N GLU A 214 3.48 12.02 -15.53
CA GLU A 214 3.79 12.77 -16.76
C GLU A 214 4.75 13.92 -16.49
N THR A 215 4.51 14.69 -15.42
CA THR A 215 5.36 15.82 -15.03
C THR A 215 6.76 15.36 -14.65
N LEU A 216 6.89 14.26 -13.88
CA LEU A 216 8.21 13.74 -13.49
C LEU A 216 9.01 13.23 -14.71
N ILE A 217 8.35 12.54 -15.64
CA ILE A 217 8.97 12.06 -16.89
C ILE A 217 9.43 13.24 -17.75
N ASP A 218 8.60 14.27 -17.92
CA ASP A 218 8.95 15.49 -18.65
C ASP A 218 10.13 16.22 -17.99
N LEU A 219 10.12 16.35 -16.65
CA LEU A 219 11.23 16.94 -15.91
C LEU A 219 12.53 16.13 -16.08
N GLU A 220 12.46 14.79 -16.06
CA GLU A 220 13.63 13.94 -16.31
C GLU A 220 14.20 14.15 -17.72
N TYR A 221 13.32 14.24 -18.72
CA TYR A 221 13.72 14.50 -20.10
C TYR A 221 14.39 15.86 -20.22
N LYS A 222 13.76 16.93 -19.70
CA LYS A 222 14.31 18.30 -19.72
C LYS A 222 15.63 18.40 -18.97
N ALA A 223 15.75 17.75 -17.81
CA ALA A 223 17.00 17.75 -17.03
C ALA A 223 18.18 17.10 -17.77
N LYS A 224 17.90 16.15 -18.68
CA LYS A 224 18.91 15.48 -19.53
C LYS A 224 19.18 16.28 -20.81
N ALA A 225 18.16 16.88 -21.42
CA ALA A 225 18.25 17.56 -22.71
C ALA A 225 18.81 18.99 -22.60
N GLU A 226 18.46 19.72 -21.54
CA GLU A 226 18.89 21.10 -21.36
C GLU A 226 20.21 21.14 -20.57
N ILE A 227 21.21 21.88 -21.06
CA ILE A 227 22.51 21.97 -20.38
C ILE A 227 22.57 23.19 -19.46
N GLU A 228 21.97 24.31 -19.87
CA GLU A 228 22.17 25.58 -19.15
C GLU A 228 21.26 25.77 -17.94
N ASN A 229 20.07 25.18 -17.95
CA ASN A 229 19.01 25.41 -16.96
C ASN A 229 18.51 24.12 -16.28
N ASN A 230 19.20 22.98 -16.42
CA ASN A 230 18.73 21.70 -15.88
C ASN A 230 18.66 21.62 -14.34
N ALA A 231 19.38 22.48 -13.63
CA ALA A 231 19.44 22.48 -12.16
C ALA A 231 18.05 22.60 -11.53
N ILE A 232 17.16 23.41 -12.12
CA ILE A 232 15.80 23.59 -11.59
C ILE A 232 14.95 22.34 -11.77
N TYR A 233 15.13 21.60 -12.87
CA TYR A 233 14.39 20.35 -13.12
C TYR A 233 14.82 19.27 -12.14
N TYR A 234 16.12 19.07 -11.97
CA TYR A 234 16.65 18.16 -10.95
C TYR A 234 16.16 18.53 -9.55
N TYR A 235 16.14 19.82 -9.23
CA TYR A 235 15.65 20.30 -7.94
C TYR A 235 14.16 19.96 -7.74
N ARG A 236 13.32 20.22 -8.74
CA ARG A 236 11.88 19.90 -8.70
C ARG A 236 11.63 18.41 -8.55
N ILE A 237 12.36 17.56 -9.27
CA ILE A 237 12.26 16.10 -9.13
C ILE A 237 12.62 15.69 -7.70
N GLY A 238 13.76 16.15 -7.19
CA GLY A 238 14.22 15.82 -5.84
C GLY A 238 13.25 16.24 -4.74
N VAL A 239 12.68 17.46 -4.84
CA VAL A 239 11.64 17.95 -3.93
C VAL A 239 10.38 17.10 -4.00
N ALA A 240 9.91 16.75 -5.21
CA ALA A 240 8.74 15.90 -5.40
C ALA A 240 8.92 14.53 -4.76
N LEU A 241 10.05 13.87 -4.99
CA LEU A 241 10.32 12.55 -4.43
C LEU A 241 10.45 12.58 -2.90
N TYR A 242 11.06 13.63 -2.34
CA TYR A 242 11.06 13.82 -0.89
C TYR A 242 9.64 13.96 -0.34
N ASN A 243 8.82 14.81 -0.97
CA ASN A 243 7.47 15.09 -0.50
C ASN A 243 6.48 13.92 -0.71
N CYS A 244 6.74 13.03 -1.66
CA CYS A 244 6.00 11.79 -1.86
C CYS A 244 6.46 10.63 -0.97
N SER A 245 7.60 10.78 -0.27
CA SER A 245 8.06 9.79 0.71
C SER A 245 7.21 9.81 1.99
N TYR A 246 7.40 8.83 2.87
CA TYR A 246 6.82 8.75 4.22
C TYR A 246 7.00 10.04 5.04
N PHE A 247 8.07 10.79 4.79
CA PHE A 247 8.43 11.99 5.53
C PHE A 247 7.74 13.27 5.01
N GLY A 248 7.17 13.21 3.80
CA GLY A 248 6.58 14.35 3.13
C GLY A 248 5.06 14.47 3.32
N HIS A 249 4.51 15.64 3.01
CA HIS A 249 3.06 15.90 3.09
C HIS A 249 2.27 15.26 1.93
N SER A 250 2.93 15.00 0.80
CA SER A 250 2.32 14.36 -0.38
C SER A 250 2.54 12.85 -0.39
N TRP A 251 2.82 12.22 0.75
CA TRP A 251 3.11 10.78 0.87
C TRP A 251 2.07 9.89 0.18
N LYS A 252 0.80 10.31 0.18
CA LYS A 252 -0.31 9.60 -0.48
C LYS A 252 -0.15 9.48 -1.99
N ALA A 253 0.73 10.25 -2.62
CA ALA A 253 1.01 10.11 -4.05
C ALA A 253 1.62 8.74 -4.39
N MET A 254 2.44 8.19 -3.50
CA MET A 254 3.09 6.89 -3.70
C MET A 254 2.60 5.81 -2.73
N ASP A 255 1.65 6.11 -1.84
CA ASP A 255 1.28 5.18 -0.78
C ASP A 255 -0.20 5.34 -0.38
N TYR A 256 -0.78 4.30 0.21
CA TYR A 256 -2.16 4.30 0.71
C TYR A 256 -2.25 4.26 2.22
N PHE A 257 -1.18 3.85 2.90
CA PHE A 257 -1.20 3.73 4.35
C PHE A 257 0.11 4.21 4.96
N ARG A 258 -0.02 5.09 5.95
CA ARG A 258 1.11 5.63 6.70
C ARG A 258 0.97 5.33 8.17
N SER A 259 1.86 4.53 8.73
CA SER A 259 1.85 4.20 10.16
C SER A 259 2.70 5.18 10.96
N GLY A 260 2.14 5.71 12.05
CA GLY A 260 2.93 6.47 13.03
C GLY A 260 4.02 5.62 13.69
N SER A 261 3.79 4.32 13.86
CA SER A 261 4.74 3.40 14.51
C SER A 261 5.99 3.12 13.66
N THR A 262 5.98 3.47 12.38
CA THR A 262 7.13 3.25 11.50
C THR A 262 8.30 4.13 11.86
N TRP A 263 8.03 5.32 12.42
CA TRP A 263 9.08 6.20 12.94
C TRP A 263 9.94 5.52 14.01
N ASP A 264 9.31 4.75 14.90
CA ASP A 264 9.98 4.04 15.99
C ASP A 264 10.73 2.78 15.51
N ARG A 265 10.55 2.40 14.24
CA ARG A 265 11.10 1.19 13.61
C ARG A 265 11.95 1.51 12.38
N LEU A 266 12.36 2.77 12.20
CA LEU A 266 13.29 3.11 11.13
C LEU A 266 14.57 2.27 11.25
N GLY A 267 15.06 1.78 10.11
CA GLY A 267 16.20 0.88 10.06
C GLY A 267 15.90 -0.60 10.30
N SER A 268 14.64 -0.99 10.60
CA SER A 268 14.27 -2.41 10.78
C SER A 268 13.82 -3.12 9.47
N GLY A 269 14.15 -2.55 8.32
CA GLY A 269 13.77 -3.05 6.99
C GLY A 269 12.59 -2.29 6.33
N ASP A 270 12.38 -2.57 5.04
CA ASP A 270 11.41 -1.85 4.19
C ASP A 270 9.96 -2.28 4.40
N VAL A 271 9.74 -3.46 5.00
CA VAL A 271 8.40 -4.02 5.25
C VAL A 271 8.22 -4.22 6.75
N GLN A 272 7.23 -3.52 7.30
CA GLN A 272 6.94 -3.50 8.73
C GLN A 272 5.77 -4.42 9.08
N PRO A 273 5.83 -5.21 10.16
CA PRO A 273 4.69 -6.03 10.56
C PRO A 273 3.55 -5.13 11.03
N TYR A 274 2.35 -5.37 10.50
CA TYR A 274 1.14 -4.63 10.84
C TYR A 274 -0.08 -5.56 10.96
N ARG A 275 -0.98 -5.25 11.89
CA ARG A 275 -2.16 -6.07 12.15
C ARG A 275 -3.08 -6.03 10.91
N ARG A 276 -3.52 -7.21 10.45
CA ARG A 276 -4.34 -7.39 9.22
C ARG A 276 -3.62 -7.06 7.91
N ALA A 277 -2.30 -6.88 7.91
CA ALA A 277 -1.52 -6.79 6.69
C ALA A 277 -0.78 -8.12 6.45
N PRO A 278 -1.34 -9.06 5.67
CA PRO A 278 -0.73 -10.38 5.48
C PRO A 278 0.67 -10.32 4.83
N TYR A 279 0.92 -9.27 4.06
CA TYR A 279 2.22 -9.00 3.44
C TYR A 279 3.04 -7.96 4.22
N GLY A 280 2.59 -7.54 5.40
CA GLY A 280 3.16 -6.41 6.13
C GLY A 280 2.78 -5.06 5.50
N ASN A 281 3.34 -3.99 6.05
CA ASN A 281 3.18 -2.62 5.58
C ASN A 281 4.47 -2.16 4.89
N LYS A 282 4.40 -1.78 3.62
CA LYS A 282 5.53 -1.29 2.84
C LYS A 282 5.33 0.19 2.54
N GLU A 283 6.11 1.03 3.21
CA GLU A 283 6.07 2.47 3.06
C GLU A 283 7.28 3.00 2.28
N VAL A 284 7.13 4.15 1.62
CA VAL A 284 8.24 4.78 0.87
C VAL A 284 9.18 5.51 1.83
N LEU A 285 10.10 4.77 2.45
CA LEU A 285 11.10 5.31 3.39
C LEU A 285 12.37 5.81 2.70
N ASN A 286 12.78 5.20 1.59
CA ASN A 286 14.06 5.51 0.96
C ASN A 286 14.03 6.87 0.23
N VAL A 287 14.70 7.87 0.81
CA VAL A 287 14.88 9.22 0.24
C VAL A 287 16.21 9.38 -0.52
N GLY A 288 16.96 8.31 -0.76
CA GLY A 288 18.24 8.34 -1.45
C GLY A 288 18.13 8.84 -2.90
N ARG A 289 17.05 8.49 -3.60
CA ARG A 289 16.80 9.01 -4.95
C ARG A 289 16.46 10.50 -4.95
N ALA A 290 15.70 10.97 -3.96
CA ALA A 290 15.46 12.39 -3.77
C ALA A 290 16.79 13.13 -3.54
N MET A 291 17.64 12.61 -2.65
CA MET A 291 18.97 13.14 -2.38
C MET A 291 19.83 13.21 -3.65
N TYR A 292 19.87 12.14 -4.45
CA TYR A 292 20.61 12.10 -5.72
C TYR A 292 20.22 13.26 -6.65
N TYR A 293 18.92 13.48 -6.84
CA TYR A 293 18.42 14.56 -7.70
C TYR A 293 18.73 15.96 -7.12
N LEU A 294 18.64 16.11 -5.81
CA LEU A 294 19.00 17.37 -5.13
C LEU A 294 20.49 17.66 -5.21
N GLU A 295 21.36 16.66 -5.09
CA GLU A 295 22.80 16.85 -5.27
C GLU A 295 23.16 17.17 -6.71
N LYS A 296 22.51 16.54 -7.69
CA LYS A 296 22.63 16.93 -9.11
C LYS A 296 22.20 18.37 -9.33
N ALA A 297 21.09 18.79 -8.74
CA ALA A 297 20.63 20.17 -8.82
C ALA A 297 21.67 21.15 -8.25
N ARG A 298 22.24 20.85 -7.07
CA ARG A 298 23.29 21.68 -6.45
C ARG A 298 24.51 21.82 -7.36
N LEU A 299 24.98 20.71 -7.94
CA LEU A 299 26.18 20.69 -8.79
C LEU A 299 25.99 21.47 -10.10
N GLN A 300 24.77 21.50 -10.65
CA GLN A 300 24.46 22.18 -11.90
C GLN A 300 23.96 23.62 -11.70
N ALA A 301 23.62 24.00 -10.47
CA ALA A 301 23.04 25.31 -10.19
C ALA A 301 24.07 26.43 -10.36
N LYS A 302 23.83 27.31 -11.33
CA LYS A 302 24.58 28.58 -11.49
C LYS A 302 24.17 29.62 -10.46
N ASN A 303 22.92 29.56 -9.97
CA ASN A 303 22.40 30.46 -8.96
C ASN A 303 22.71 29.90 -7.55
N PRO A 304 23.50 30.61 -6.71
CA PRO A 304 23.83 30.14 -5.36
C PRO A 304 22.59 29.96 -4.47
N GLU A 305 21.50 30.70 -4.69
CA GLU A 305 20.24 30.51 -3.93
C GLU A 305 19.59 29.15 -4.23
N LEU A 306 19.59 28.74 -5.51
CA LEU A 306 19.08 27.42 -5.89
C LEU A 306 19.99 26.31 -5.36
N ALA A 307 21.31 26.51 -5.43
CA ALA A 307 22.27 25.58 -4.89
C ALA A 307 22.12 25.41 -3.37
N ALA A 308 21.90 26.49 -2.63
CA ALA A 308 21.65 26.47 -1.19
C ALA A 308 20.35 25.72 -0.85
N ARG A 309 19.27 25.96 -1.61
CA ARG A 309 17.99 25.23 -1.48
C ARG A 309 18.14 23.73 -1.71
N ALA A 310 18.81 23.36 -2.79
CA ALA A 310 19.09 21.97 -3.12
C ALA A 310 19.94 21.30 -2.04
N THR A 311 20.98 22.00 -1.54
CA THR A 311 21.87 21.51 -0.48
C THR A 311 21.11 21.26 0.82
N PHE A 312 20.22 22.18 1.22
CA PHE A 312 19.42 22.00 2.42
C PHE A 312 18.47 20.80 2.32
N MET A 313 17.76 20.66 1.20
CA MET A 313 16.88 19.51 0.98
C MET A 313 17.68 18.20 0.93
N ALA A 314 18.88 18.19 0.33
CA ALA A 314 19.77 17.04 0.34
C ALA A 314 20.21 16.69 1.77
N ALA A 315 20.50 17.69 2.60
CA ALA A 315 20.85 17.48 4.01
C ALA A 315 19.68 16.92 4.85
N LYS A 316 18.44 17.30 4.53
CA LYS A 316 17.25 16.65 5.13
C LYS A 316 17.22 15.16 4.79
N CYS A 317 17.46 14.81 3.52
CA CYS A 317 17.53 13.41 3.10
C CYS A 317 18.67 12.66 3.80
N GLU A 318 19.87 13.25 3.84
CA GLU A 318 21.06 12.68 4.47
C GLU A 318 20.82 12.33 5.95
N ARG A 319 20.18 13.24 6.69
CA ARG A 319 19.77 13.02 8.08
C ARG A 319 18.75 11.88 8.23
N LEU A 320 17.78 11.77 7.32
CA LEU A 320 16.79 10.68 7.37
C LEU A 320 17.43 9.33 7.01
N LEU A 321 18.39 9.31 6.08
CA LEU A 321 19.18 8.11 5.79
C LEU A 321 20.02 7.68 7.00
N TRP A 322 20.52 8.62 7.82
CA TRP A 322 21.12 8.30 9.11
C TRP A 322 20.11 7.62 10.04
N TYR A 323 18.89 8.16 10.16
CA TYR A 323 17.86 7.56 11.03
C TYR A 323 17.44 6.15 10.57
N MET A 324 17.62 5.83 9.30
CA MET A 324 17.37 4.51 8.73
C MET A 324 18.59 3.57 8.80
N ASN A 325 19.75 4.04 9.24
CA ASN A 325 20.96 3.23 9.35
C ASN A 325 20.86 2.31 10.58
N GLU A 326 21.30 1.05 10.45
CA GLU A 326 21.29 0.08 11.55
C GLU A 326 22.12 0.51 12.77
N ALA A 327 23.14 1.36 12.56
CA ALA A 327 23.96 1.91 13.63
C ALA A 327 23.28 3.04 14.40
N TYR A 328 22.21 3.64 13.84
CA TYR A 328 21.46 4.68 14.51
C TYR A 328 20.71 4.11 15.72
N LYS A 329 20.89 4.78 16.85
CA LYS A 329 20.13 4.50 18.07
C LYS A 329 19.42 5.78 18.46
N PRO A 330 18.08 5.78 18.57
CA PRO A 330 17.37 6.95 19.02
C PRO A 330 17.83 7.32 20.43
N PRO A 331 17.90 8.62 20.78
CA PRO A 331 18.21 9.05 22.13
C PRO A 331 17.29 8.38 23.16
N PRO A 332 17.81 8.01 24.35
CA PRO A 332 17.06 7.22 25.33
C PRO A 332 15.82 7.94 25.88
N CYS A 333 15.81 9.27 25.92
CA CYS A 333 14.64 10.05 26.28
C CYS A 333 14.78 11.54 25.90
N CYS A 334 13.61 12.19 25.74
CA CYS A 334 13.37 13.63 25.60
C CYS A 334 13.92 14.29 24.32
N ASN A 335 13.36 15.46 23.98
CA ASN A 335 13.46 16.22 22.74
C ASN A 335 14.89 16.71 22.39
N GLU A 336 15.86 15.82 22.40
CA GLU A 336 17.22 16.08 21.96
C GLU A 336 17.33 15.93 20.45
N ILE A 337 18.06 16.85 19.83
CA ILE A 337 18.44 16.70 18.43
C ILE A 337 19.45 15.55 18.36
N PRO A 338 19.16 14.43 17.67
CA PRO A 338 20.07 13.30 17.62
C PRO A 338 21.43 13.72 17.06
N PRO A 339 22.54 13.16 17.57
CA PRO A 339 23.85 13.43 17.01
C PRO A 339 23.88 12.96 15.55
N LEU A 340 24.38 13.83 14.68
CA LEU A 340 24.57 13.56 13.26
C LEU A 340 26.07 13.31 13.02
N PRO A 341 26.48 12.07 12.69
CA PRO A 341 27.88 11.76 12.39
C PRO A 341 28.39 12.60 11.23
N GLY A 342 29.70 12.86 11.21
CA GLY A 342 30.32 13.73 10.20
C GLY A 342 30.13 13.25 8.75
N GLU A 343 29.96 11.94 8.55
CA GLU A 343 29.65 11.33 7.25
C GLU A 343 28.22 11.61 6.76
N PHE A 344 27.27 11.83 7.68
CA PHE A 344 25.87 12.19 7.40
C PHE A 344 25.59 13.68 7.56
N ALA A 345 26.63 14.50 7.75
CA ALA A 345 26.52 15.95 7.90
C ALA A 345 27.14 16.70 6.70
N THR A 346 27.40 16.00 5.59
CA THR A 346 28.15 16.56 4.46
C THR A 346 27.41 17.73 3.82
N ASN A 347 26.10 17.62 3.61
CA ASN A 347 25.33 18.69 3.01
C ASN A 347 25.05 19.82 4.00
N TYR A 348 24.93 19.56 5.31
CA TYR A 348 24.92 20.65 6.30
C TYR A 348 26.26 21.40 6.36
N ARG A 349 27.40 20.70 6.24
CA ARG A 349 28.73 21.33 6.13
C ARG A 349 28.79 22.26 4.91
N ARG A 350 28.44 21.75 3.73
CA ARG A 350 28.37 22.54 2.48
C ARG A 350 27.45 23.75 2.60
N LEU A 351 26.28 23.58 3.21
CA LEU A 351 25.34 24.69 3.42
C LEU A 351 25.97 25.82 4.27
N LYS A 352 26.73 25.46 5.30
CA LYS A 352 27.47 26.40 6.17
C LYS A 352 28.67 27.05 5.46
N GLU A 353 29.49 26.26 4.78
CA GLU A 353 30.76 26.71 4.22
C GLU A 353 30.59 27.43 2.88
N ASP A 354 29.78 26.88 1.98
CA ASP A 354 29.71 27.33 0.58
C ASP A 354 28.57 28.33 0.31
N TYR A 355 27.55 28.36 1.18
CA TYR A 355 26.28 29.08 0.90
C TYR A 355 25.82 30.02 2.03
N SER A 356 26.68 30.34 3.00
CA SER A 356 26.34 31.22 4.14
C SER A 356 25.95 32.65 3.75
N ASN A 357 26.35 33.09 2.55
CA ASN A 357 26.02 34.41 1.98
C ASN A 357 24.63 34.47 1.32
N THR A 358 23.93 33.35 1.16
CA THR A 358 22.61 33.31 0.53
C THR A 358 21.51 33.77 1.48
N LYS A 359 20.44 34.37 0.93
CA LYS A 359 19.23 34.72 1.70
C LYS A 359 18.58 33.45 2.25
N PHE A 360 18.55 32.39 1.45
CA PHE A 360 17.99 31.12 1.88
C PHE A 360 18.72 30.51 3.08
N TYR A 361 20.06 30.61 3.15
CA TYR A 361 20.80 30.17 4.34
C TYR A 361 20.33 30.87 5.62
N GLN A 362 20.14 32.19 5.56
CA GLN A 362 19.69 32.98 6.72
C GLN A 362 18.28 32.58 7.15
N GLU A 363 17.40 32.29 6.19
CA GLU A 363 16.06 31.77 6.44
C GLU A 363 16.11 30.41 7.14
N VAL A 364 16.88 29.46 6.61
CA VAL A 364 17.02 28.12 7.22
C VAL A 364 17.66 28.19 8.60
N LEU A 365 18.67 29.05 8.81
CA LEU A 365 19.31 29.22 10.11
C LEU A 365 18.32 29.70 11.19
N LYS A 366 17.31 30.48 10.79
CA LYS A 366 16.24 30.96 11.66
C LYS A 366 15.18 29.89 11.92
N GLU A 367 14.74 29.21 10.87
CA GLU A 367 13.54 28.36 10.89
C GLU A 367 13.83 26.88 11.23
N CYS A 368 15.02 26.35 10.89
CA CYS A 368 15.36 24.94 11.06
C CYS A 368 16.22 24.70 12.31
N GLN A 369 15.64 24.12 13.35
CA GLN A 369 16.35 23.83 14.62
C GLN A 369 17.55 22.89 14.43
N TYR A 370 17.43 21.87 13.56
CA TYR A 370 18.50 20.92 13.27
C TYR A 370 19.71 21.62 12.64
N PHE A 371 19.47 22.44 11.61
CA PHE A 371 20.55 23.16 10.96
C PHE A 371 21.16 24.22 11.86
N ARG A 372 20.34 24.93 12.64
CA ARG A 372 20.83 25.90 13.62
C ARG A 372 21.73 25.24 14.66
N ALA A 373 21.34 24.09 15.20
CA ALA A 373 22.16 23.33 16.16
C ALA A 373 23.48 22.83 15.55
N TYR A 374 23.50 22.50 14.26
CA TYR A 374 24.72 22.16 13.55
C TYR A 374 25.61 23.39 13.29
N ALA A 375 25.03 24.50 12.81
CA ALA A 375 25.76 25.68 12.37
C ALA A 375 26.38 26.48 13.53
N LEU A 376 25.77 26.42 14.72
CA LEU A 376 26.24 27.11 15.94
C LEU A 376 27.23 26.29 16.78
N LYS A 377 27.49 25.04 16.40
CA LYS A 377 28.70 24.30 16.83
C LYS A 377 29.87 24.74 15.96
#